data_AF-A0A060XFE6-F1
#
_entry.id   AF-A0A060XFE6-F1
#
_cell.length_a   1.000
_cell.length_b   1.000
_cell.length_c   1.000
_cell.angle_alpha   90.00
_cell.angle_beta   90.00
_cell.angle_gamma   90.00
#
_symmetry.space_group_name_H-M   'P 1'
#
loop_
_entity.id
_entity.type
_entity.pdbx_description
1 polymer ?
#
loop_
_entity_poly.entity_id
_entity_poly.type
_entity_poly.pdbx_seq_one_letter_code
_entity_poly.pdbx_strand_id
1 'polypeptide(L)'
;MSGEVPPPMSGTCGCSLNGDMYIFGGCNDNGQTNQLYCVNLLDGKYSWRKVNHKSGSSPSPRDKRTCWVFNGSVVPLTPELPMQVQHFGTKDTYVEAE
;
A
#
# COMPACT_ATOMS: atom_id res chain seq x y z
N MET A 1 4.98 -13.19 -14.64
CA MET A 1 4.69 -12.81 -13.23
C MET A 1 4.12 -14.02 -12.53
N SER A 2 4.47 -14.23 -11.27
CA SER A 2 4.09 -15.39 -10.44
C SER A 2 3.79 -14.97 -9.00
N GLY A 3 3.35 -15.88 -8.15
CA GLY A 3 3.07 -15.62 -6.73
C GLY A 3 1.61 -15.19 -6.48
N GLU A 4 1.40 -14.39 -5.44
CA GLU A 4 0.08 -13.90 -5.01
C GLU A 4 -0.31 -12.67 -5.84
N VAL A 5 -0.59 -12.90 -7.12
CA VAL A 5 -0.93 -11.83 -8.07
C VAL A 5 -2.21 -11.13 -7.62
N PRO A 6 -2.22 -9.78 -7.51
CA PRO A 6 -3.43 -9.05 -7.20
C PRO A 6 -4.50 -9.28 -8.28
N PRO A 7 -5.79 -9.38 -7.90
CA PRO A 7 -6.86 -9.47 -8.88
C PRO A 7 -6.89 -8.23 -9.79
N PRO A 8 -7.45 -8.31 -11.00
CA PRO A 8 -7.72 -7.13 -11.82
C PRO A 8 -8.54 -6.12 -11.02
N MET A 9 -8.02 -4.90 -10.87
CA MET A 9 -8.65 -3.86 -10.07
C MET A 9 -8.29 -2.47 -10.57
N SER A 10 -9.21 -1.53 -10.38
CA SER A 10 -9.05 -0.12 -10.75
C SER A 10 -8.89 0.77 -9.52
N GLY A 11 -8.36 1.98 -9.72
CA GLY A 11 -8.24 2.96 -8.64
C GLY A 11 -7.27 2.55 -7.53
N THR A 12 -6.32 1.65 -7.82
CA THR A 12 -5.28 1.26 -6.87
C THR A 12 -4.32 2.40 -6.60
N CYS A 13 -3.77 2.41 -5.39
CA CYS A 13 -2.80 3.40 -4.97
C CYS A 13 -1.42 2.73 -4.90
N GLY A 14 -0.45 3.20 -5.69
CA GLY A 14 0.84 2.53 -5.85
C GLY A 14 2.03 3.42 -5.49
N CYS A 15 3.12 2.82 -5.04
CA CYS A 15 4.41 3.50 -4.87
C CYS A 15 5.57 2.51 -4.93
N SER A 16 6.79 3.02 -5.14
CA SER A 16 8.01 2.22 -5.16
C SER A 16 8.94 2.63 -4.02
N LEU A 17 9.51 1.66 -3.33
CA LEU A 17 10.48 1.84 -2.26
C LEU A 17 11.55 0.76 -2.34
N ASN A 18 12.82 1.16 -2.40
CA ASN A 18 13.98 0.25 -2.36
C ASN A 18 13.89 -0.90 -3.37
N GLY A 19 13.35 -0.63 -4.56
CA GLY A 19 13.18 -1.62 -5.62
C GLY A 19 11.94 -2.50 -5.50
N ASP A 20 11.20 -2.43 -4.40
CA ASP A 20 9.86 -3.03 -4.30
C ASP A 20 8.80 -2.02 -4.74
N MET A 21 7.86 -2.45 -5.56
CA MET A 21 6.62 -1.72 -5.84
C MET A 21 5.51 -2.25 -4.95
N TYR A 22 4.80 -1.35 -4.29
CA TYR A 22 3.65 -1.63 -3.43
C TYR A 22 2.39 -1.09 -4.11
N ILE A 23 1.30 -1.85 -4.02
CA ILE A 23 -0.04 -1.39 -4.39
C ILE A 23 -1.01 -1.68 -3.26
N PHE A 24 -1.85 -0.70 -2.94
CA PHE A 24 -2.84 -0.77 -1.87
C PHE A 24 -4.24 -0.45 -2.39
N GLY A 25 -5.20 -1.22 -1.89
CA GLY A 25 -6.63 -0.98 -2.12
C GLY A 25 -7.02 -1.13 -3.58
N GLY A 26 -8.03 -0.38 -4.01
CA GLY A 26 -8.65 -0.48 -5.34
C GLY A 26 -10.04 -1.08 -5.30
N CYS A 27 -10.66 -1.20 -6.47
CA CYS A 27 -11.98 -1.78 -6.66
C CYS A 27 -11.92 -2.91 -7.69
N ASN A 28 -12.39 -4.10 -7.31
CA ASN A 28 -12.55 -5.26 -8.18
C ASN A 28 -14.04 -5.69 -8.23
N ASP A 29 -14.33 -6.85 -8.83
CA ASP A 29 -15.70 -7.35 -8.96
C ASP A 29 -16.42 -7.61 -7.61
N ASN A 30 -15.66 -7.77 -6.53
CA ASN A 30 -16.18 -7.91 -5.17
C ASN A 30 -16.25 -6.56 -4.41
N GLY A 31 -16.03 -5.44 -5.10
CA GLY A 31 -16.06 -4.10 -4.56
C GLY A 31 -14.68 -3.59 -4.12
N GLN A 32 -14.70 -2.61 -3.21
CA GLN A 32 -13.48 -1.99 -2.70
C GLN A 32 -12.67 -2.96 -1.85
N THR A 33 -11.36 -2.81 -1.88
CA THR A 33 -10.44 -3.62 -1.10
C THR A 33 -9.48 -2.77 -0.27
N ASN A 34 -8.91 -3.36 0.78
CA ASN A 34 -7.83 -2.78 1.60
C ASN A 34 -6.59 -3.66 1.60
N GLN A 35 -6.44 -4.54 0.60
CA GLN A 35 -5.30 -5.44 0.53
C GLN A 35 -4.06 -4.69 0.04
N LEU A 36 -2.91 -5.10 0.57
CA LEU A 36 -1.60 -4.59 0.19
C LEU A 36 -0.84 -5.70 -0.53
N TYR A 37 -0.31 -5.40 -1.70
CA TYR A 37 0.53 -6.31 -2.48
C TYR A 37 1.86 -5.63 -2.78
N CYS A 38 2.91 -6.42 -2.95
CA CYS A 38 4.15 -5.90 -3.48
C CYS A 38 4.89 -6.87 -4.39
N VAL A 39 5.75 -6.31 -5.23
CA VAL A 39 6.60 -7.03 -6.18
C VAL A 39 7.98 -6.41 -6.17
N ASN A 40 9.01 -7.25 -6.17
CA ASN A 40 10.37 -6.76 -6.36
C ASN A 40 10.62 -6.51 -7.84
N LEU A 41 11.02 -5.28 -8.19
CA LEU A 41 11.30 -4.88 -9.56
C LEU A 41 12.77 -5.11 -9.97
N LEU A 42 13.65 -5.40 -9.01
CA LEU A 42 15.10 -5.53 -9.23
C LEU A 42 15.57 -6.99 -9.33
N ASP A 43 14.78 -7.94 -8.85
CA ASP A 43 15.17 -9.36 -8.81
C ASP A 43 14.98 -10.12 -10.13
N GLY A 44 14.36 -9.48 -11.13
CA GLY A 44 14.04 -10.07 -12.44
C GLY A 44 12.99 -11.17 -12.41
N LYS A 45 12.51 -11.58 -11.23
CA LYS A 45 11.49 -12.62 -11.05
C LYS A 45 10.08 -12.04 -11.07
N TYR A 46 9.93 -10.79 -10.63
CA TYR A 46 8.63 -10.08 -10.63
C TYR A 46 7.50 -10.92 -10.01
N SER A 47 7.80 -11.51 -8.85
CA SER A 47 6.85 -12.34 -8.11
C SER A 47 6.10 -11.49 -7.09
N TRP A 48 4.77 -11.50 -7.19
CA TRP A 48 3.89 -10.78 -6.27
C TRP A 48 3.77 -11.52 -4.94
N ARG A 49 3.68 -10.75 -3.87
CA ARG A 49 3.42 -11.23 -2.51
C ARG A 49 2.36 -10.36 -1.85
N LYS A 50 1.47 -10.98 -1.10
CA LYS A 50 0.48 -10.30 -0.28
C LYS A 50 1.15 -9.86 1.02
N VAL A 51 1.02 -8.57 1.35
CA VAL A 51 1.63 -8.00 2.54
C VAL A 51 0.58 -7.93 3.64
N ASN A 52 0.83 -8.65 4.74
CA ASN A 52 0.00 -8.56 5.92
C ASN A 52 0.40 -7.33 6.74
N HIS A 53 -0.60 -6.58 7.23
CA HIS A 53 -0.38 -5.45 8.14
C HIS A 53 0.30 -5.96 9.42
N LYS A 54 1.47 -5.40 9.76
CA LYS A 54 2.27 -5.86 10.90
C LYS A 54 1.72 -5.38 12.26
N SER A 55 0.98 -4.28 12.29
CA SER A 55 0.35 -3.73 13.50
C SER A 55 -0.66 -2.62 13.14
N GLY A 56 -1.64 -2.39 14.02
CA GLY A 56 -2.71 -1.39 13.85
C GLY A 56 -3.98 -1.94 13.18
N SER A 57 -5.06 -1.17 13.19
CA SER A 57 -6.29 -1.47 12.45
C SER A 57 -6.06 -1.23 10.96
N SER A 58 -6.28 -2.24 10.11
CA SER A 58 -6.17 -2.07 8.66
C SER A 58 -7.09 -0.93 8.18
N PRO A 59 -6.67 -0.12 7.19
CA PRO A 59 -7.54 0.92 6.67
C PRO A 59 -8.82 0.28 6.12
N SER A 60 -9.94 0.99 6.15
CA SER A 60 -11.16 0.52 5.49
C SER A 60 -10.91 0.33 3.99
N PRO A 61 -11.61 -0.62 3.32
CA PRO A 61 -11.55 -0.77 1.87
C PRO A 61 -11.77 0.54 1.13
N ARG A 62 -10.94 0.83 0.12
CA ARG A 62 -10.94 2.12 -0.59
C ARG A 62 -10.28 2.07 -1.97
N ASP A 63 -10.72 2.93 -2.89
CA ASP A 63 -10.16 3.13 -4.23
C ASP A 63 -9.98 4.64 -4.56
N LYS A 64 -9.25 4.95 -5.64
CA LYS A 64 -9.02 6.30 -6.21
C LYS A 64 -8.32 7.28 -5.25
N ARG A 65 -7.38 6.78 -4.45
CA ARG A 65 -6.57 7.58 -3.53
C ARG A 65 -5.12 7.69 -4.04
N THR A 66 -4.39 8.71 -3.56
CA THR A 66 -2.97 8.96 -3.88
C THR A 66 -2.07 8.42 -2.77
N CYS A 67 -0.91 7.84 -3.12
CA CYS A 67 0.02 7.23 -2.16
C CYS A 67 1.34 8.00 -2.16
N TRP A 68 1.90 8.20 -0.97
CA TRP A 68 3.17 8.89 -0.78
C TRP A 68 4.09 7.98 0.01
N VAL A 69 5.37 7.97 -0.36
CA VAL A 69 6.40 7.33 0.45
C VAL A 69 6.96 8.39 1.37
N PHE A 70 6.86 8.17 2.68
CA PHE A 70 7.40 9.06 3.70
C PHE A 70 8.24 8.24 4.68
N ASN A 71 9.54 8.55 4.78
CA ASN A 71 10.52 7.83 5.61
C ASN A 71 10.49 6.31 5.46
N GLY A 72 10.46 5.83 4.22
CA GLY A 72 10.44 4.39 3.95
C GLY A 72 9.12 3.70 4.28
N SER A 73 8.06 4.45 4.61
CA SER A 73 6.69 3.92 4.76
C SER A 73 5.80 4.40 3.64
N VAL A 74 4.87 3.54 3.21
CA VAL A 74 3.84 3.86 2.21
C VAL A 74 2.60 4.40 2.91
N VAL A 75 2.21 5.65 2.61
CA VAL A 75 1.09 6.35 3.24
C VAL A 75 0.02 6.69 2.18
N PRO A 76 -1.20 6.14 2.27
CA PRO A 76 -2.33 6.57 1.45
C PRO A 76 -2.92 7.91 1.95
N LEU A 77 -3.10 8.90 1.08
CA LEU A 77 -3.77 10.17 1.41
C LEU A 77 -5.30 10.01 1.42
N THR A 78 -5.95 10.47 2.49
CA THR A 78 -7.41 10.62 2.56
C THR A 78 -7.80 11.99 3.12
N PRO A 79 -8.84 12.67 2.58
CA PRO A 79 -9.36 13.93 3.08
C PRO A 79 -10.27 13.80 4.33
N GLU A 80 -10.35 12.62 4.94
CA GLU A 80 -11.05 12.43 6.22
C GLU A 80 -10.01 12.45 7.34
N LEU A 81 -10.25 13.35 8.32
CA LEU A 81 -9.65 13.54 9.66
C LEU A 81 -8.56 12.54 10.11
N PRO A 82 -7.53 12.97 10.86
CA PRO A 82 -6.18 12.41 10.84
C PRO A 82 -6.17 10.91 11.15
N MET A 83 -6.19 10.11 10.08
CA MET A 83 -6.00 8.67 10.14
C MET A 83 -4.53 8.40 10.46
N GLN A 84 -4.28 7.75 11.60
CA GLN A 84 -2.96 7.36 12.08
C GLN A 84 -2.10 6.75 10.96
N VAL A 85 -0.92 7.34 10.76
CA VAL A 85 0.11 6.86 9.84
C VAL A 85 0.44 5.41 10.19
N GLN A 86 0.17 4.49 9.26
CA GLN A 86 0.57 3.09 9.43
C GLN A 86 2.05 2.96 9.16
N HIS A 87 2.80 2.73 10.22
CA HIS A 87 4.25 2.63 10.22
C HIS A 87 4.67 1.29 9.61
N PHE A 88 5.18 1.30 8.38
CA PHE A 88 5.88 0.16 7.79
C PHE A 88 7.37 0.39 8.01
N GLY A 89 7.81 0.17 9.25
CA GLY A 89 9.05 0.75 9.76
C GLY A 89 10.34 0.34 9.05
N THR A 90 11.26 1.29 8.95
CA THR A 90 12.54 1.24 9.66
C THR A 90 12.76 2.57 10.35
N LYS A 91 12.58 2.56 11.67
CA LYS A 91 12.94 3.53 12.72
C LYS A 91 12.96 5.02 12.36
N ASP A 92 12.20 5.75 13.18
CA ASP A 92 12.13 7.19 13.28
C ASP A 92 11.38 7.82 12.11
N THR A 93 10.24 8.44 12.41
CA THR A 93 9.97 9.87 12.11
C THR A 93 8.47 10.14 12.23
N TYR A 94 8.14 11.14 13.02
CA TYR A 94 6.84 11.82 13.11
C TYR A 94 6.64 12.72 11.89
N VAL A 95 5.45 12.76 11.30
CA VAL A 95 4.93 13.98 10.65
C VAL A 95 3.45 14.11 10.93
N GLU A 96 3.10 15.23 11.57
CA GLU A 96 1.77 15.82 11.56
C GLU A 96 1.57 16.56 10.24
N ALA A 97 0.35 16.53 9.71
CA ALA A 97 -0.11 17.55 8.78
C ALA A 97 -1.62 17.73 9.02
N GLU A 98 -2.01 19.00 9.11
CA GLU A 98 -3.29 19.56 9.61
C GLU A 98 -4.57 18.84 9.17
#